data_AF-A0A3B8HFN0-F1
#
_entry.id   AF-A0A3B8HFN0-F1
#
_cell.length_a   1.000
_cell.length_b   1.000
_cell.length_c   1.000
_cell.angle_alpha   90.00
_cell.angle_beta   90.00
_cell.angle_gamma   90.00
#
_symmetry.space_group_name_H-M   'P 1'
#
loop_
_entity.id
_entity.type
_entity.pdbx_description
1 polymer ?
#
loop_
_entity_poly.entity_id
_entity_poly.type
_entity_poly.pdbx_seq_one_letter_code
_entity_poly.pdbx_strand_id
1 'polypeptide(L)' 'MERGSSLTGLEENMKSTVQIRIDGKTVEAPAGSTILDVAKSEGIHIPVLCYSPLLRPLENCRLCVVA' A
#
# COMPACT_ATOMS: atom_id res chain seq x y z
N MET A 1 26.00 -30.63 -18.82
CA MET A 1 25.68 -31.25 -17.52
C MET A 1 26.36 -30.47 -16.40
N GLU A 2 26.05 -29.17 -16.25
CA GLU A 2 26.37 -28.35 -15.06
C GLU A 2 25.17 -27.39 -14.95
N ARG A 3 24.10 -27.87 -14.30
CA ARG A 3 23.72 -27.52 -12.92
C ARG A 3 23.30 -26.05 -12.85
N GLY A 4 22.01 -25.87 -12.66
CA GLY A 4 21.36 -24.57 -12.71
C GLY A 4 21.85 -23.59 -11.64
N SER A 5 21.65 -22.33 -11.96
CA SER A 5 21.22 -21.30 -11.03
C SER A 5 19.93 -20.71 -11.61
N SER A 6 18.83 -21.43 -11.52
CA SER A 6 17.71 -20.88 -10.73
C SER A 6 18.20 -20.16 -9.48
N LEU A 7 17.43 -19.13 -9.14
CA LEU A 7 17.40 -18.40 -7.88
C LEU A 7 18.12 -17.04 -7.89
N THR A 8 17.22 -16.04 -7.82
CA THR A 8 17.40 -14.75 -7.14
C THR A 8 18.02 -13.63 -7.98
N GLY A 9 17.21 -13.11 -8.89
CA GLY A 9 17.48 -11.85 -9.60
C GLY A 9 16.24 -10.95 -9.69
N LEU A 10 15.31 -11.08 -8.75
CA LEU A 10 14.14 -10.20 -8.65
C LEU A 10 14.22 -9.44 -7.33
N GLU A 11 14.83 -8.26 -7.46
CA GLU A 11 14.45 -7.04 -6.74
C GLU A 11 14.81 -6.99 -5.24
N GLU A 12 16.00 -6.48 -4.99
CA GLU A 12 16.37 -5.86 -3.73
C GLU A 12 15.50 -4.62 -3.45
N ASN A 13 14.30 -4.82 -2.90
CA ASN A 13 13.77 -3.88 -1.93
C ASN A 13 13.05 -4.65 -0.83
N MET A 14 13.78 -4.82 0.28
CA MET A 14 13.34 -5.25 1.60
C MET A 14 12.10 -4.46 2.06
N LYS A 15 10.91 -4.75 1.50
CA LYS A 15 9.63 -4.20 1.96
C LYS A 15 9.31 -4.87 3.28
N SER A 16 9.70 -4.26 4.40
CA SER A 16 9.17 -4.63 5.71
C SER A 16 7.65 -4.54 5.63
N THR A 17 6.95 -5.67 5.60
CA THR A 17 5.49 -5.66 5.68
C THR A 17 5.09 -5.30 7.10
N VAL A 18 4.16 -4.37 7.23
CA VAL A 18 3.56 -3.96 8.49
C VAL A 18 2.14 -4.51 8.55
N GLN A 19 1.78 -5.07 9.69
CA GLN A 19 0.43 -5.51 9.95
C GLN A 19 -0.36 -4.32 10.51
N ILE A 20 -1.45 -3.95 9.84
CA ILE A 20 -2.35 -2.89 10.27
C ILE A 20 -3.78 -3.42 10.36
N ARG A 21 -4.64 -2.71 11.09
CA ARG A 21 -6.07 -3.03 11.17
C ARG A 21 -6.89 -1.91 10.57
N ILE A 22 -7.71 -2.23 9.57
CA ILE A 22 -8.63 -1.29 8.90
C ILE A 22 -10.03 -1.87 9.00
N ASP A 23 -11.00 -1.11 9.55
CA ASP A 23 -12.40 -1.53 9.75
C ASP A 23 -12.55 -2.93 10.41
N GLY A 24 -11.68 -3.22 11.39
CA GLY A 24 -11.69 -4.50 12.11
C GLY A 24 -11.05 -5.68 11.37
N LYS A 25 -10.59 -5.49 10.12
CA LYS A 25 -9.84 -6.48 9.36
C LYS A 25 -8.34 -6.27 9.56
N THR A 26 -7.62 -7.36 9.81
CA THR A 26 -6.15 -7.34 9.84
C THR A 26 -5.62 -7.49 8.41
N VAL A 27 -4.78 -6.54 7.98
CA VAL A 27 -4.26 -6.47 6.61
C VAL A 27 -2.73 -6.27 6.65
N GLU A 28 -2.03 -6.87 5.70
CA GLU A 28 -0.57 -6.76 5.58
C GLU A 28 -0.23 -5.78 4.45
N ALA A 29 0.47 -4.70 4.81
CA ALA A 29 0.82 -3.65 3.87
C ALA A 29 2.35 -3.48 3.80
N PRO A 30 2.93 -3.16 2.64
CA PRO A 30 4.33 -2.79 2.59
C PRO A 30 4.59 -1.49 3.37
N ALA A 31 5.67 -1.45 4.14
CA ALA A 31 6.10 -0.22 4.81
C ALA A 31 6.28 0.91 3.79
N GLY A 32 5.74 2.08 4.13
CA GLY A 32 5.72 3.26 3.25
C GLY A 32 4.47 3.37 2.37
N SER A 33 3.59 2.36 2.33
CA SER A 33 2.28 2.49 1.69
C SER A 33 1.37 3.46 2.44
N THR A 34 0.51 4.15 1.71
CA THR A 34 -0.52 5.02 2.29
C THR A 34 -1.73 4.20 2.74
N ILE A 35 -2.45 4.66 3.77
CA ILE A 35 -3.69 4.03 4.23
C ILE A 35 -4.71 3.94 3.07
N LEU A 36 -4.74 4.95 2.21
CA LEU A 36 -5.64 5.01 1.05
C LEU A 36 -5.35 3.90 0.02
N ASP A 37 -4.07 3.63 -0.28
CA ASP A 37 -3.68 2.53 -1.18
C ASP A 37 -4.04 1.16 -0.61
N VAL A 38 -3.82 0.96 0.70
CA VAL A 38 -4.14 -0.30 1.36
C VAL A 38 -5.65 -0.51 1.43
N ALA A 39 -6.41 0.51 1.83
CA ALA A 39 -7.86 0.47 1.85
C ALA A 39 -8.43 0.12 0.46
N LYS A 40 -7.92 0.77 -0.60
CA LYS A 40 -8.33 0.48 -1.98
C LYS A 40 -8.02 -0.95 -2.41
N SER A 41 -6.86 -1.50 -2.02
CA SER A 41 -6.46 -2.87 -2.32
C SER A 41 -7.37 -3.91 -1.64
N GLU A 42 -7.87 -3.58 -0.45
CA GLU A 42 -8.78 -4.40 0.35
C GLU A 42 -10.26 -4.20 0.00
N GLY A 43 -10.56 -3.38 -1.02
CA GLY A 43 -11.91 -3.07 -1.46
C GLY A 43 -12.67 -2.10 -0.54
N ILE A 44 -11.98 -1.43 0.38
CA ILE A 44 -12.54 -0.38 1.24
C ILE A 44 -12.48 0.95 0.48
N HIS A 45 -13.65 1.47 0.11
CA HIS A 45 -13.75 2.72 -0.63
C HIS A 45 -13.75 3.92 0.32
N ILE A 46 -12.66 4.69 0.32
CA ILE A 46 -12.56 5.97 1.03
C ILE A 46 -12.78 7.10 0.02
N PRO A 47 -13.78 7.99 0.23
CA PRO A 47 -14.05 9.07 -0.71
C PRO A 47 -12.90 10.07 -0.74
N VAL A 48 -12.41 10.34 -1.94
CA VAL A 48 -11.33 11.30 -2.18
C VAL A 48 -11.70 12.24 -3.32
N LEU A 49 -11.51 13.54 -3.09
CA LEU A 49 -11.64 14.57 -4.14
C LEU A 49 -10.30 15.15 -4.55
N CYS A 50 -9.35 15.18 -3.62
CA CYS A 50 -8.09 15.90 -3.76
C CYS A 50 -6.86 15.01 -3.89
N TYR A 51 -7.06 13.69 -4.01
CA TYR A 51 -6.00 12.72 -4.20
C TYR A 51 -6.03 12.17 -5.63
N SER A 52 -4.88 12.14 -6.28
CA SER A 52 -4.66 11.49 -7.57
C SER A 52 -3.27 10.86 -7.58
N PRO A 53 -3.10 9.61 -8.09
CA PRO A 53 -1.82 8.89 -8.05
C PRO A 53 -0.73 9.54 -8.91
N LEU A 54 -1.11 10.42 -9.84
CA LEU A 54 -0.19 11.14 -10.74
C LEU A 54 0.30 12.47 -10.15
N LEU A 55 -0.27 12.91 -9.02
CA LEU A 55 -0.02 14.20 -8.41
C LEU A 55 0.45 14.00 -6.98
N ARG A 56 1.08 15.04 -6.42
CA ARG A 56 1.39 15.02 -4.99
C ARG A 56 0.09 15.06 -4.18
N PRO A 57 0.02 14.34 -3.04
CA PRO A 57 -1.16 14.36 -2.19
C PRO A 57 -1.43 15.77 -1.68
N LEU A 58 -2.68 16.22 -1.81
CA LEU A 58 -3.16 17.49 -1.30
C LEU A 58 -4.11 17.23 -0.14
N GLU A 59 -4.09 18.12 0.85
CA GLU A 59 -4.88 18.00 2.10
C GLU A 59 -6.02 19.03 2.20
N ASN A 60 -6.52 19.52 1.06
CA ASN A 60 -7.54 20.56 1.02
C ASN A 60 -8.97 20.01 1.28
N CYS A 61 -9.28 18.79 0.86
CA CYS A 61 -10.65 18.28 0.89
C CYS A 61 -11.04 17.59 2.21
N ARG A 62 -10.07 17.04 2.94
CA ARG A 62 -10.24 16.36 4.24
C ARG A 62 -11.33 15.27 4.30
N LEU A 63 -11.79 14.77 3.14
CA LEU A 63 -12.80 13.71 3.06
C LEU A 63 -12.28 12.33 3.46
N CYS A 64 -10.96 12.13 3.38
CA CYS A 64 -10.29 10.86 3.68
C CYS A 64 -9.71 10.78 5.09
N VAL A 65 -10.17 11.63 6.02
CA VAL A 65 -9.74 11.58 7.43
C VAL A 65 -10.38 10.36 8.11
N VAL A 66 -9.56 9.51 8.71
CA VAL A 66 -9.93 8.26 9.37
C VAL A 66 -9.20 8.15 10.72
N ALA A 67 -9.78 7.44 11.69
CA ALA A 67 -9.30 7.32 13.07
C ALA A 67 -8.78 5.91 13.39
#